data_AF-A0A949XJ98-F1
#
_entry.id   AF-A0A949XJ98-F1
#
_cell.length_a   1.000
_cell.length_b   1.000
_cell.length_c   1.000
_cell.angle_alpha   90.00
_cell.angle_beta   90.00
_cell.angle_gamma   90.00
#
_symmetry.space_group_name_H-M   'P 1'
#
loop_
_entity.id
_entity.type
_entity.pdbx_description
1 polymer ?
#
loop_
_entity_poly.entity_id
_entity_poly.type
_entity_poly.pdbx_seq_one_letter_code
_entity_poly.pdbx_strand_id
1 'polypeptide(L)'
;MSIAGRLAGIAFLLCGTAIFGGWQTSLPPDLQKQEMKQQEGLENAWDVRAILDHLSKDDQQLASILAALKPQQWADQKGAPTPYILQWQQTQQQTRDVAVVEHALMQQTDNLSLGLDLYFRLEALDITARSLSEGASKYADRPTAEHLKARLAQNFTDRERLRDYLKDLATSTQQNFKIADAEAQRCRGMISKEPPKTVRK
;
A
#
# COMPACT_ATOMS: atom_id res chain seq x y z
N MET A 1 26.73 0.76 -60.38
CA MET A 1 25.60 1.70 -60.62
C MET A 1 24.86 1.81 -59.28
N SER A 2 25.20 2.66 -58.30
CA SER A 2 25.46 4.10 -58.21
C SER A 2 24.32 5.01 -58.69
N ILE A 3 23.69 5.69 -57.71
CA ILE A 3 23.22 7.10 -57.61
C ILE A 3 22.24 7.10 -56.39
N ALA A 4 22.57 7.54 -55.18
CA ALA A 4 22.92 8.88 -54.68
C ALA A 4 21.71 9.83 -54.44
N GLY A 5 21.59 10.33 -53.20
CA GLY A 5 20.82 11.52 -52.80
C GLY A 5 19.67 11.22 -51.81
N ARG A 6 19.51 11.88 -50.65
CA ARG A 6 20.16 13.06 -50.06
C ARG A 6 20.04 12.99 -48.54
N LEU A 7 21.13 13.38 -47.86
CA LEU A 7 21.18 13.78 -46.46
C LEU A 7 20.61 15.20 -46.29
N ALA A 8 19.79 15.39 -45.27
CA ALA A 8 19.53 16.66 -44.60
C ALA A 8 19.39 16.31 -43.11
N GLY A 9 20.26 16.69 -42.17
CA GLY A 9 21.15 17.85 -42.16
C GLY A 9 20.46 19.03 -41.49
N ILE A 10 19.93 18.87 -40.26
CA ILE A 10 19.60 20.02 -39.40
C ILE A 10 20.78 20.22 -38.47
N ALA A 11 21.68 21.09 -38.92
CA ALA A 11 22.71 21.70 -38.12
C ALA A 11 22.04 22.68 -37.14
N PHE A 12 21.92 22.28 -35.87
CA PHE A 12 21.74 23.24 -34.79
C PHE A 12 23.08 23.94 -34.59
N LEU A 13 23.20 25.12 -35.20
CA LEU A 13 24.33 26.02 -35.06
C LEU A 13 24.40 26.52 -33.61
N LEU A 14 25.48 26.13 -32.96
CA LEU A 14 26.07 26.76 -31.78
C LEU A 14 26.19 28.28 -31.96
N CYS A 15 25.48 29.03 -31.14
CA CYS A 15 25.90 30.38 -30.73
C CYS A 15 25.27 30.70 -29.38
N GLY A 16 26.09 30.74 -28.32
CA GLY A 16 25.66 31.16 -26.99
C GLY A 16 26.23 30.32 -25.84
N THR A 17 27.55 30.14 -25.77
CA THR A 17 28.21 29.86 -24.50
C THR A 17 28.21 31.14 -23.65
N ALA A 18 28.12 30.93 -22.32
CA ALA A 18 28.19 31.91 -21.23
C ALA A 18 26.87 32.59 -20.82
N ILE A 19 26.18 31.96 -19.86
CA ILE A 19 25.90 32.44 -18.48
C ILE A 19 24.73 31.56 -17.97
N PHE A 20 25.05 30.32 -17.58
CA PHE A 20 24.30 29.64 -16.53
C PHE A 20 25.28 29.47 -15.36
N GLY A 21 25.65 30.63 -14.80
CA GLY A 21 26.24 30.70 -13.48
C GLY A 21 25.26 30.14 -12.46
N GLY A 22 25.80 29.35 -11.53
CA GLY A 22 25.07 28.44 -10.68
C GLY A 22 23.90 29.05 -9.93
N TRP A 23 22.74 28.44 -10.11
CA TRP A 23 21.69 28.39 -9.10
C TRP A 23 21.38 26.92 -8.85
N GLN A 24 22.41 26.17 -8.46
CA GLN A 24 22.19 24.98 -7.68
C GLN A 24 21.86 25.50 -6.28
N THR A 25 20.58 25.78 -6.02
CA THR A 25 20.11 25.97 -4.65
C THR A 25 20.24 24.61 -3.98
N SER A 26 21.45 24.32 -3.49
CA SER A 26 21.67 23.30 -2.49
C SER A 26 20.67 23.58 -1.38
N LEU A 27 19.84 22.60 -1.06
CA LEU A 27 19.01 22.64 0.14
C LEU A 27 19.84 23.14 1.33
N PRO A 28 19.24 23.91 2.25
CA PRO A 28 19.89 24.28 3.50
C PRO A 28 20.57 23.06 4.16
N PRO A 29 21.78 23.20 4.72
CA PRO A 29 22.56 22.06 5.23
C PRO A 29 21.82 21.24 6.31
N ASP A 30 20.91 21.86 7.05
CA ASP A 30 20.03 21.24 8.03
C ASP A 30 18.94 20.38 7.38
N LEU A 31 18.38 20.80 6.24
CA LEU A 31 17.43 20.02 5.45
C LEU A 31 18.14 18.91 4.66
N GLN A 32 19.34 19.15 4.14
CA GLN A 32 20.17 18.10 3.53
C GLN A 32 20.57 17.02 4.53
N LYS A 33 20.89 17.42 5.77
CA LYS A 33 21.21 16.48 6.84
C LYS A 33 19.98 15.74 7.33
N GLN A 34 18.77 16.30 7.18
CA GLN A 34 17.51 15.61 7.40
C GLN A 34 17.16 14.66 6.24
N GLU A 35 17.28 15.07 4.98
CA GLU A 35 17.08 14.20 3.80
C GLU A 35 18.06 13.04 3.78
N MET A 36 19.36 13.29 3.98
CA MET A 36 20.36 12.24 4.05
C MET A 36 20.09 11.32 5.25
N LYS A 37 19.77 11.84 6.44
CA LYS A 37 19.43 10.97 7.59
C LYS A 37 18.08 10.25 7.44
N GLN A 38 17.18 10.74 6.60
CA GLN A 38 15.86 10.16 6.34
C GLN A 38 15.91 9.17 5.17
N GLN A 39 16.90 9.28 4.27
CA GLN A 39 17.26 8.27 3.25
C GLN A 39 18.25 7.22 3.78
N GLU A 40 19.13 7.60 4.71
CA GLU A 40 20.17 6.76 5.34
C GLU A 40 19.69 6.13 6.66
N GLY A 41 18.44 6.42 7.05
CA GLY A 41 17.74 5.83 8.21
C GLY A 41 16.44 5.10 7.85
N LEU A 42 16.05 5.08 6.57
CA LEU A 42 15.14 4.05 6.08
C LEU A 42 15.99 2.81 5.81
N GLU A 43 16.34 2.08 6.88
CA GLU A 43 16.56 0.64 6.75
C GLU A 43 15.47 0.09 5.82
N ASN A 44 15.80 -0.77 4.83
CA ASN A 44 14.82 -1.27 3.85
C ASN A 44 13.56 -1.81 4.57
N ALA A 45 12.54 -0.95 4.67
CA ALA A 45 11.35 -1.17 5.46
C ALA A 45 10.45 -2.12 4.67
N TRP A 46 10.81 -3.41 4.71
CA TRP A 46 10.06 -4.60 4.33
C TRP A 46 9.30 -4.46 3.03
N ASP A 47 9.75 -5.13 1.96
CA ASP A 47 9.06 -5.12 0.67
C ASP A 47 7.55 -5.34 0.90
N VAL A 48 6.77 -4.25 0.92
CA VAL A 48 5.36 -4.29 1.30
C VAL A 48 4.62 -5.18 0.31
N ARG A 49 5.15 -5.30 -0.91
CA ARG A 49 4.71 -6.29 -1.89
C ARG A 49 4.87 -7.72 -1.39
N ALA A 50 5.94 -8.05 -0.67
CA ALA A 50 6.10 -9.36 -0.04
C ALA A 50 5.11 -9.58 1.12
N ILE A 51 4.84 -8.56 1.94
CA ILE A 51 3.78 -8.63 2.97
C ILE A 51 2.43 -8.89 2.31
N LEU A 52 2.11 -8.11 1.27
CA LEU A 52 0.84 -8.24 0.53
C LEU A 52 0.75 -9.55 -0.24
N ASP A 53 1.84 -10.06 -0.78
CA ASP A 53 1.88 -11.37 -1.47
C ASP A 53 1.63 -12.51 -0.48
N HIS A 54 2.18 -12.43 0.72
CA HIS A 54 1.90 -13.39 1.79
C HIS A 54 0.44 -13.32 2.25
N LEU A 55 -0.10 -12.11 2.50
CA LEU A 55 -1.51 -11.91 2.86
C LEU A 55 -2.43 -12.47 1.76
N SER A 56 -2.14 -12.19 0.49
CA SER A 56 -2.94 -12.69 -0.62
C SER A 56 -2.91 -14.21 -0.74
N LYS A 57 -1.76 -14.85 -0.52
CA LYS A 57 -1.66 -16.32 -0.45
C LYS A 57 -2.46 -16.89 0.72
N ASP A 58 -2.38 -16.25 1.88
CA ASP A 58 -3.14 -16.66 3.06
C ASP A 58 -4.65 -16.56 2.83
N ASP A 59 -5.11 -15.50 2.19
CA ASP A 59 -6.52 -15.26 1.89
C ASP A 59 -7.05 -16.18 0.79
N GLN A 60 -6.23 -16.53 -0.20
CA GLN A 60 -6.55 -17.57 -1.19
C GLN A 60 -6.73 -18.94 -0.53
N GLN A 61 -5.85 -19.28 0.42
CA GLN A 61 -5.98 -20.51 1.19
C GLN A 61 -7.22 -20.49 2.07
N LEU A 62 -7.51 -19.38 2.74
CA LEU A 62 -8.71 -19.20 3.53
C LEU A 62 -9.97 -19.36 2.65
N ALA A 63 -10.00 -18.75 1.46
CA ALA A 63 -11.11 -18.88 0.51
C ALA A 63 -11.37 -20.35 0.14
N SER A 64 -10.30 -21.13 -0.09
CA SER A 64 -10.40 -22.57 -0.37
C SER A 64 -11.00 -23.36 0.81
N ILE A 65 -10.56 -23.08 2.04
CA ILE A 65 -11.11 -23.71 3.24
C ILE A 65 -12.59 -23.35 3.41
N LEU A 66 -12.93 -22.06 3.24
CA LEU A 66 -14.32 -21.59 3.33
C LEU A 66 -15.21 -22.29 2.32
N ALA A 67 -14.75 -22.50 1.08
CA ALA A 67 -15.51 -23.22 0.06
C ALA A 67 -15.79 -24.69 0.42
N ALA A 68 -14.93 -25.30 1.23
CA ALA A 68 -15.10 -26.68 1.70
C ALA A 68 -16.08 -26.80 2.89
N LEU A 69 -16.33 -25.71 3.62
CA LEU A 69 -17.30 -25.71 4.72
C LEU A 69 -18.72 -25.93 4.21
N LYS A 70 -19.53 -26.64 4.99
CA LYS A 70 -20.94 -26.91 4.68
C LYS A 70 -21.87 -26.54 5.84
N PRO A 71 -22.00 -25.24 6.20
CA PRO A 71 -22.84 -24.81 7.31
C PRO A 71 -24.31 -25.22 7.20
N GLN A 72 -24.82 -25.35 5.96
CA GLN A 72 -26.16 -25.89 5.74
C GLN A 72 -26.30 -27.31 6.30
N GLN A 73 -25.31 -28.19 6.05
CA GLN A 73 -25.32 -29.54 6.60
C GLN A 73 -25.16 -29.56 8.11
N TRP A 74 -24.43 -28.59 8.68
CA TRP A 74 -24.33 -28.44 10.13
C TRP A 74 -25.70 -28.15 10.76
N ALA A 75 -26.48 -27.27 10.14
CA ALA A 75 -27.84 -26.96 10.57
C ALA A 75 -28.76 -28.19 10.41
N ASP A 76 -28.80 -28.77 9.20
CA ASP A 76 -29.75 -29.83 8.85
C ASP A 76 -29.48 -31.15 9.59
N GLN A 77 -28.22 -31.48 9.86
CA GLN A 77 -27.83 -32.81 10.36
C GLN A 77 -27.34 -32.80 11.81
N LYS A 78 -26.82 -31.67 12.29
CA LYS A 78 -26.21 -31.55 13.62
C LYS A 78 -26.87 -30.49 14.51
N GLY A 79 -27.97 -29.88 14.04
CA GLY A 79 -28.72 -28.88 14.79
C GLY A 79 -27.92 -27.60 15.05
N ALA A 80 -26.97 -27.26 14.18
CA ALA A 80 -26.23 -26.02 14.31
C ALA A 80 -27.15 -24.79 14.12
N PRO A 81 -26.95 -23.71 14.89
CA PRO A 81 -27.64 -22.45 14.67
C PRO A 81 -27.53 -21.96 13.22
N THR A 82 -28.66 -21.58 12.62
CA THR A 82 -28.72 -21.05 11.25
C THR A 82 -27.88 -19.79 10.99
N PRO A 83 -27.54 -18.92 11.99
CA PRO A 83 -26.62 -17.81 11.77
C PRO A 83 -25.25 -18.21 11.19
N TYR A 84 -24.78 -19.44 11.40
CA TYR A 84 -23.52 -19.90 10.80
C TYR A 84 -23.54 -19.92 9.27
N ILE A 85 -24.72 -20.06 8.66
CA ILE A 85 -24.88 -19.97 7.19
C ILE A 85 -24.61 -18.55 6.71
N LEU A 86 -25.19 -17.55 7.39
CA LEU A 86 -24.99 -16.14 7.06
C LEU A 86 -23.56 -15.70 7.34
N GLN A 87 -22.99 -16.10 8.47
CA GLN A 87 -21.60 -15.82 8.81
C GLN A 87 -20.64 -16.37 7.76
N TRP A 88 -20.85 -17.61 7.29
CA TRP A 88 -20.04 -18.20 6.23
C TRP A 88 -20.16 -17.45 4.90
N GLN A 89 -21.36 -17.04 4.50
CA GLN A 89 -21.55 -16.23 3.29
C GLN A 89 -20.86 -14.86 3.42
N GLN A 90 -20.96 -14.25 4.61
CA GLN A 90 -20.30 -12.98 4.92
C GLN A 90 -18.79 -13.12 4.88
N THR A 91 -18.21 -14.14 5.52
CA THR A 91 -16.76 -14.37 5.52
C THR A 91 -16.25 -14.60 4.09
N GLN A 92 -16.97 -15.37 3.25
CA GLN A 92 -16.61 -15.52 1.84
C GLN A 92 -16.63 -14.19 1.07
N GLN A 93 -17.62 -13.34 1.32
CA GLN A 93 -17.68 -12.03 0.68
C GLN A 93 -16.52 -11.14 1.15
N GLN A 94 -16.25 -11.11 2.46
CA GLN A 94 -15.15 -10.34 3.03
C GLN A 94 -13.80 -10.80 2.49
N THR A 95 -13.56 -12.10 2.32
CA THR A 95 -12.33 -12.61 1.68
C THR A 95 -12.17 -12.11 0.24
N ARG A 96 -13.26 -12.06 -0.54
CA ARG A 96 -13.23 -11.50 -1.91
C ARG A 96 -12.94 -9.99 -1.89
N ASP A 97 -13.58 -9.27 -0.97
CA ASP A 97 -13.40 -7.84 -0.84
C ASP A 97 -11.97 -7.48 -0.43
N VAL A 98 -11.36 -8.25 0.48
CA VAL A 98 -9.95 -8.11 0.85
C VAL A 98 -9.07 -8.29 -0.37
N ALA A 99 -9.22 -9.38 -1.12
CA ALA A 99 -8.41 -9.65 -2.32
C ALA A 99 -8.44 -8.52 -3.37
N VAL A 100 -9.59 -7.84 -3.52
CA VAL A 100 -9.72 -6.68 -4.41
C VAL A 100 -8.85 -5.52 -3.93
N VAL A 101 -8.89 -5.20 -2.63
CA VAL A 101 -8.14 -4.07 -2.06
C VAL A 101 -6.65 -4.40 -1.96
N GLU A 102 -6.28 -5.64 -1.65
CA GLU A 102 -4.90 -6.11 -1.71
C GLU A 102 -4.29 -5.87 -3.09
N HIS A 103 -4.98 -6.30 -4.15
CA HIS A 103 -4.50 -6.10 -5.52
C HIS A 103 -4.37 -4.60 -5.86
N ALA A 104 -5.32 -3.76 -5.43
CA ALA A 104 -5.23 -2.32 -5.63
C ALA A 104 -4.01 -1.72 -4.90
N LEU A 105 -3.77 -2.12 -3.66
CA LEU A 105 -2.64 -1.63 -2.86
C LEU A 105 -1.29 -2.12 -3.40
N MET A 106 -1.21 -3.33 -3.95
CA MET A 106 0.01 -3.82 -4.62
C MET A 106 0.46 -2.91 -5.78
N GLN A 107 -0.48 -2.21 -6.44
CA GLN A 107 -0.17 -1.25 -7.51
C GLN A 107 0.24 0.13 -6.98
N GLN A 108 -0.18 0.49 -5.77
CA GLN A 108 0.01 1.82 -5.18
C GLN A 108 0.38 1.67 -3.70
N THR A 109 1.55 1.10 -3.44
CA THR A 109 1.91 0.65 -2.09
C THR A 109 2.02 1.79 -1.07
N ASP A 110 2.35 3.00 -1.53
CA ASP A 110 2.45 4.23 -0.75
C ASP A 110 1.09 4.95 -0.54
N ASN A 111 -0.01 4.39 -1.05
CA ASN A 111 -1.34 4.94 -0.83
C ASN A 111 -1.87 4.56 0.57
N LEU A 112 -1.65 5.46 1.53
CA LEU A 112 -2.07 5.27 2.92
C LEU A 112 -3.57 4.99 3.08
N SER A 113 -4.43 5.55 2.23
CA SER A 113 -5.88 5.32 2.31
C SER A 113 -6.25 3.89 1.92
N LEU A 114 -5.66 3.37 0.83
CA LEU A 114 -5.82 1.96 0.44
C LEU A 114 -5.25 1.01 1.51
N GLY A 115 -4.11 1.38 2.10
CA GLY A 115 -3.49 0.65 3.19
C GLY A 115 -4.39 0.50 4.41
N LEU A 116 -5.00 1.61 4.85
CA LEU A 116 -5.94 1.60 5.98
C LEU A 116 -7.24 0.85 5.65
N ASP A 117 -7.79 0.98 4.44
CA ASP A 117 -8.98 0.23 4.01
C ASP A 117 -8.71 -1.28 4.04
N LEU A 118 -7.56 -1.73 3.49
CA LEU A 118 -7.14 -3.12 3.55
C LEU A 118 -7.05 -3.61 5.01
N TYR A 119 -6.37 -2.84 5.87
CA TYR A 119 -6.19 -3.21 7.27
C TYR A 119 -7.52 -3.41 7.99
N PHE A 120 -8.49 -2.49 7.84
CA PHE A 120 -9.81 -2.64 8.47
C PHE A 120 -10.63 -3.79 7.91
N ARG A 121 -10.51 -4.09 6.62
CA ARG A 121 -11.17 -5.25 6.02
C ARG A 121 -10.61 -6.56 6.54
N LEU A 122 -9.29 -6.65 6.72
CA LEU A 122 -8.63 -7.80 7.36
C LEU A 122 -9.07 -7.97 8.82
N GLU A 123 -9.19 -6.89 9.59
CA GLU A 123 -9.75 -6.94 10.96
C GLU A 123 -11.20 -7.48 10.97
N ALA A 124 -12.04 -6.97 10.08
CA ALA A 124 -13.44 -7.39 9.97
C ALA A 124 -13.59 -8.86 9.52
N LEU A 125 -12.72 -9.31 8.62
CA LEU A 125 -12.64 -10.70 8.17
C LEU A 125 -12.23 -11.63 9.31
N ASP A 126 -11.20 -11.28 10.09
CA ASP A 126 -10.72 -12.11 11.19
C ASP A 126 -11.80 -12.30 12.28
N ILE A 127 -12.56 -11.26 12.61
CA ILE A 127 -13.66 -11.35 13.58
C ILE A 127 -14.71 -12.37 13.13
N THR A 128 -15.18 -12.30 11.88
CA THR A 128 -16.21 -13.22 11.39
C THR A 128 -15.66 -14.64 11.22
N ALA A 129 -14.43 -14.77 10.70
CA ALA A 129 -13.79 -16.06 10.49
C ALA A 129 -13.51 -16.81 11.81
N ARG A 130 -13.17 -16.11 12.89
CA ARG A 130 -13.03 -16.70 14.24
C ARG A 130 -14.35 -17.25 14.76
N SER A 131 -15.44 -16.49 14.63
CA SER A 131 -16.78 -16.98 15.01
C SER A 131 -17.17 -18.23 14.22
N LEU A 132 -16.86 -18.25 12.92
CA LEU A 132 -17.10 -19.42 12.06
C LEU A 132 -16.20 -20.61 12.44
N SER A 133 -14.95 -20.37 12.86
CA SER A 133 -14.01 -21.38 13.35
C SER A 133 -14.48 -22.07 14.62
N GLU A 134 -15.11 -21.32 15.54
CA GLU A 134 -15.78 -21.91 16.71
C GLU A 134 -16.95 -22.82 16.31
N GLY A 135 -17.71 -22.43 15.28
CA GLY A 135 -18.76 -23.27 14.69
C GLY A 135 -18.18 -24.53 14.05
N ALA A 136 -17.14 -24.39 13.23
CA ALA A 136 -16.45 -25.51 12.59
C ALA A 136 -15.90 -26.51 13.62
N SER A 137 -15.35 -26.03 14.73
CA SER A 137 -14.86 -26.88 15.83
C SER A 137 -15.93 -27.78 16.44
N LYS A 138 -17.20 -27.38 16.37
CA LYS A 138 -18.35 -28.15 16.91
C LYS A 138 -19.01 -29.03 15.85
N TYR A 139 -19.12 -28.53 14.62
CA TYR A 139 -20.01 -29.10 13.61
C TYR A 139 -19.32 -29.60 12.34
N ALA A 140 -18.10 -29.18 12.03
CA ALA A 140 -17.33 -29.72 10.91
C ALA A 140 -16.69 -31.08 11.26
N ASP A 141 -16.00 -31.69 10.29
CA ASP A 141 -15.02 -32.72 10.59
C ASP A 141 -13.76 -32.08 11.23
N ARG A 142 -13.07 -32.85 12.07
CA ARG A 142 -11.89 -32.38 12.81
C ARG A 142 -10.78 -31.85 11.91
N PRO A 143 -10.38 -32.52 10.81
CA PRO A 143 -9.37 -31.98 9.90
C PRO A 143 -9.72 -30.59 9.37
N THR A 144 -10.95 -30.38 8.91
CA THR A 144 -11.39 -29.07 8.40
C THR A 144 -11.36 -27.98 9.48
N ALA A 145 -11.82 -28.29 10.70
CA ALA A 145 -11.81 -27.34 11.81
C ALA A 145 -10.40 -26.93 12.23
N GLU A 146 -9.48 -27.90 12.36
CA GLU A 146 -8.08 -27.62 12.71
C GLU A 146 -7.36 -26.85 11.60
N HIS A 147 -7.64 -27.16 10.33
CA HIS A 147 -7.06 -26.43 9.21
C HIS A 147 -7.50 -24.97 9.20
N LEU A 148 -8.80 -24.70 9.38
CA LEU A 148 -9.32 -23.33 9.50
C LEU A 148 -8.67 -22.58 10.66
N LYS A 149 -8.60 -23.20 11.83
CA LYS A 149 -8.00 -22.60 13.03
C LYS A 149 -6.51 -22.29 12.85
N ALA A 150 -5.73 -23.21 12.28
CA ALA A 150 -4.32 -23.00 11.99
C ALA A 150 -4.13 -21.84 11.02
N ARG A 151 -4.96 -21.76 9.97
CA ARG A 151 -4.88 -20.70 8.97
C ARG A 151 -5.13 -19.32 9.57
N LEU A 152 -6.12 -19.18 10.44
CA LEU A 152 -6.43 -17.92 11.13
C LEU A 152 -5.32 -17.50 12.10
N ALA A 153 -4.67 -18.46 12.77
CA ALA A 153 -3.56 -18.15 13.66
C ALA A 153 -2.33 -17.61 12.92
N GLN A 154 -2.03 -18.17 11.74
CA GLN A 154 -0.85 -17.81 10.96
C GLN A 154 -0.92 -16.41 10.34
N ASN A 155 -2.12 -15.92 10.00
CA ASN A 155 -2.33 -14.60 9.38
C ASN A 155 -2.02 -13.41 10.31
N PHE A 156 -1.91 -13.63 11.63
CA PHE A 156 -1.68 -12.56 12.62
C PHE A 156 -0.36 -11.79 12.37
N THR A 157 0.73 -12.50 12.06
CA THR A 157 2.06 -11.89 11.91
C THR A 157 2.11 -10.91 10.74
N ASP A 158 1.55 -11.25 9.58
CA ASP A 158 1.62 -10.38 8.40
C ASP A 158 0.69 -9.16 8.54
N ARG A 159 -0.43 -9.29 9.29
CA ARG A 159 -1.27 -8.14 9.66
C ARG A 159 -0.59 -7.17 10.61
N GLU A 160 0.17 -7.66 11.58
CA GLU A 160 0.98 -6.80 12.46
C GLU A 160 2.05 -6.05 11.66
N ARG A 161 2.72 -6.74 10.73
CA ARG A 161 3.72 -6.13 9.84
C ARG A 161 3.11 -5.08 8.92
N LEU A 162 1.92 -5.33 8.35
CA LEU A 162 1.18 -4.33 7.59
C LEU A 162 0.84 -3.12 8.47
N ARG A 163 0.36 -3.32 9.69
CA ARG A 163 0.04 -2.22 10.62
C ARG A 163 1.27 -1.35 10.90
N ASP A 164 2.42 -1.96 11.13
CA ASP A 164 3.64 -1.22 11.42
C ASP A 164 4.13 -0.46 10.18
N TYR A 165 4.06 -1.06 8.99
CA TYR A 165 4.27 -0.36 7.72
C TYR A 165 3.37 0.87 7.57
N LEU A 166 2.08 0.76 7.90
CA LEU A 166 1.14 1.89 7.78
C LEU A 166 1.45 3.03 8.75
N LYS A 167 1.96 2.72 9.96
CA LYS A 167 2.44 3.76 10.90
C LYS A 167 3.65 4.50 10.36
N ASP A 168 4.59 3.76 9.77
CA ASP A 168 5.79 4.34 9.18
C ASP A 168 5.44 5.19 7.96
N LEU A 169 4.55 4.70 7.10
CA LEU A 169 4.04 5.44 5.95
C LEU A 169 3.33 6.74 6.38
N ALA A 170 2.49 6.69 7.41
CA ALA A 170 1.83 7.87 7.95
C ALA A 170 2.83 8.88 8.52
N THR A 171 3.84 8.42 9.26
CA THR A 171 4.91 9.26 9.82
C THR A 171 5.71 9.94 8.72
N SER A 172 6.13 9.17 7.70
CA SER A 172 6.85 9.67 6.53
C SER A 172 6.02 10.71 5.76
N THR A 173 4.74 10.40 5.51
CA THR A 173 3.80 11.31 4.82
C THR A 173 3.66 12.64 5.57
N GLN A 174 3.49 12.59 6.90
CA GLN A 174 3.40 13.79 7.73
C GLN A 174 4.69 14.63 7.65
N GLN A 175 5.85 13.99 7.67
CA GLN A 175 7.14 14.68 7.56
C GLN A 175 7.30 15.35 6.19
N ASN A 176 6.90 14.67 5.11
CA ASN A 176 6.93 15.22 3.76
C ASN A 176 6.04 16.47 3.63
N PHE A 177 4.87 16.49 4.26
CA PHE A 177 4.02 17.69 4.28
C PHE A 177 4.65 18.87 5.03
N LYS A 178 5.38 18.62 6.13
CA LYS A 178 6.10 19.68 6.84
C LYS A 178 7.20 20.30 5.98
N ILE A 179 7.96 19.47 5.27
CA ILE A 179 9.01 19.93 4.36
C ILE A 179 8.40 20.73 3.21
N ALA A 180 7.33 20.22 2.60
CA ALA A 180 6.63 20.91 1.51
C ALA A 180 6.08 22.29 1.94
N ASP A 181 5.51 22.39 3.15
CA ASP A 181 5.06 23.67 3.69
C ASP A 181 6.24 24.64 3.94
N ALA A 182 7.33 24.16 4.54
CA ALA A 182 8.53 24.98 4.79
C ALA A 182 9.11 25.55 3.47
N GLU A 183 9.21 24.73 2.43
CA GLU A 183 9.67 25.16 1.11
C GLU A 183 8.69 26.14 0.43
N ALA A 184 7.38 25.92 0.60
CA ALA A 184 6.37 26.87 0.11
C ALA A 184 6.52 28.24 0.79
N GLN A 185 6.75 28.29 2.10
CA GLN A 185 6.99 29.54 2.82
C GLN A 185 8.29 30.22 2.37
N ARG A 186 9.36 29.44 2.17
CA ARG A 186 10.63 29.95 1.64
C ARG A 186 10.44 30.59 0.26
N CYS A 187 9.72 29.93 -0.64
CA CYS A 187 9.38 30.45 -1.98
C CYS A 187 8.59 31.76 -1.90
N ARG A 188 7.59 31.85 -1.03
CA ARG A 188 6.82 33.10 -0.81
C ARG A 188 7.71 34.25 -0.33
N GLY A 189 8.64 33.97 0.57
CA GLY A 189 9.61 34.95 1.06
C GLY A 189 10.55 35.48 -0.03
N MET A 190 10.94 34.64 -0.99
CA MET A 190 11.77 35.05 -2.14
C MET A 190 10.97 35.95 -3.10
N ILE A 191 9.75 35.53 -3.49
CA ILE A 191 8.90 36.31 -4.40
C ILE A 191 8.54 37.68 -3.82
N SER A 192 8.27 37.75 -2.52
CA SER A 192 7.90 39.02 -1.85
C SER A 192 9.04 40.04 -1.80
N LYS A 193 10.29 39.61 -2.00
CA LYS A 193 11.48 40.47 -2.02
C LYS A 193 11.92 40.83 -3.44
N GLU A 194 11.24 40.33 -4.48
CA GLU A 194 11.56 40.65 -5.87
C GLU A 194 11.14 42.10 -6.17
N PRO A 195 12.06 42.96 -6.63
CA PRO A 195 11.73 44.35 -6.93
C PRO A 195 10.71 44.42 -8.08
N PRO A 196 9.80 45.41 -8.09
CA PRO A 196 8.78 45.54 -9.13
C PRO A 196 9.44 45.67 -10.51
N LYS A 197 8.96 44.89 -11.47
CA LYS A 197 9.44 44.96 -12.86
C LYS A 197 9.20 46.36 -13.40
N THR A 198 10.28 47.07 -13.70
CA THR A 198 10.21 48.39 -14.34
C THR A 198 9.69 48.23 -15.76
N VAL A 199 8.45 48.68 -16.00
CA VAL A 199 7.88 48.73 -17.35
C VAL A 199 8.55 49.89 -18.10
N ARG A 200 9.44 49.57 -19.06
CA ARG A 200 9.95 50.57 -20.01
C ARG A 200 8.81 50.98 -20.95
N LYS A 201 8.46 52.27 -20.92
CA LYS A 201 7.60 52.93 -21.92
C LYS A 201 8.38 53.27 -23.17
#